data_AF-A0A1H3WLV0-F1
#
_entry.id   AF-A0A1H3WLV0-F1
#
_cell.length_a   1.000
_cell.length_b   1.000
_cell.length_c   1.000
_cell.angle_alpha   90.00
_cell.angle_beta   90.00
_cell.angle_gamma   90.00
#
_symmetry.space_group_name_H-M   'P 1'
#
loop_
_entity.id
_entity.type
_entity.pdbx_description
1 polymer ?
#
loop_
_entity_poly.entity_id
_entity_poly.type
_entity_poly.pdbx_seq_one_letter_code
_entity_poly.pdbx_strand_id
1 'polypeptide(L)'
;MQSFGNLDDLAKKLSALLPEPVRNMQEDVEKNMRGLLEGGLQKMNLVTREEFDIQSAVLLRTREKLEALEKRLAELEAQQSQMQAGA
;
A
#
# COMPACT_ATOMS: atom_id res chain seq x y z
N MET A 1 -0.36 5.92 -10.77
CA MET A 1 -0.46 7.37 -10.52
C MET A 1 -1.91 7.71 -10.18
N GLN A 2 -2.31 7.55 -8.91
CA GLN A 2 -3.69 7.84 -8.48
C GLN A 2 -3.67 8.69 -7.20
N SER A 3 -4.04 9.95 -7.44
CA SER A 3 -4.77 10.91 -6.62
C SER A 3 -4.34 11.19 -5.18
N PHE A 4 -3.71 12.36 -5.01
CA PHE A 4 -3.70 13.15 -3.79
C PHE A 4 -5.12 13.68 -3.41
N GLY A 5 -6.19 13.31 -4.13
CA GLY A 5 -7.57 13.74 -3.87
C GLY A 5 -8.25 13.08 -2.66
N ASN A 6 -7.63 12.06 -2.04
CA ASN A 6 -8.25 11.38 -0.90
C ASN A 6 -8.25 12.23 0.39
N LEU A 7 -7.29 13.14 0.58
CA LEU A 7 -7.21 13.95 1.80
C LEU A 7 -8.25 15.07 1.79
N ASP A 8 -8.42 15.74 0.65
CA ASP A 8 -9.45 16.78 0.47
C ASP A 8 -10.85 16.19 0.55
N ASP A 9 -11.08 14.99 -0.01
CA ASP A 9 -12.37 14.30 0.11
C ASP A 9 -12.64 13.82 1.54
N LEU A 10 -11.60 13.39 2.27
CA LEU A 10 -11.72 13.05 3.69
C LEU A 10 -12.05 14.29 4.52
N ALA A 11 -11.37 15.41 4.27
CA ALA A 11 -11.64 16.69 4.92
C ALA A 11 -13.08 17.15 4.66
N LYS A 12 -13.56 17.08 3.41
CA LYS A 12 -14.95 17.42 3.06
C LYS A 12 -15.98 16.52 3.74
N LYS A 13 -15.72 15.20 3.81
CA LYS A 13 -16.62 14.25 4.50
C LYS A 13 -16.66 14.51 6.00
N LEU A 14 -15.53 14.83 6.62
CA LEU A 14 -15.47 15.18 8.03
C LEU A 14 -16.19 16.51 8.30
N SER A 15 -15.98 17.53 7.45
CA SER A 15 -16.68 18.81 7.53
C SER A 15 -18.20 18.67 7.35
N ALA A 16 -18.65 17.72 6.51
CA ALA A 16 -20.07 17.44 6.31
C ALA A 16 -20.76 16.76 7.50
N LEU A 17 -20.00 16.19 8.44
CA LEU A 17 -20.50 15.60 9.68
C LEU A 17 -20.58 16.61 10.84
N LEU A 18 -20.16 17.87 10.62
CA LEU A 18 -20.19 18.90 11.63
C LEU A 18 -21.58 19.53 11.81
N PRO A 19 -21.98 19.91 13.04
CA PRO A 19 -23.25 20.56 13.32
C PRO A 19 -23.41 21.90 12.56
N GLU A 20 -24.63 22.21 12.11
CA GLU A 20 -25.01 23.45 11.39
C GLU A 20 -24.40 24.77 11.96
N PRO A 21 -24.34 25.01 13.29
CA PRO A 21 -23.72 26.22 13.84
C PRO A 21 -22.23 26.39 13.49
N VAL A 22 -21.52 25.27 13.31
CA VAL A 22 -20.08 25.23 13.03
C VAL A 22 -19.81 25.33 11.53
N ARG A 23 -20.80 24.98 10.70
CA ARG A 23 -20.74 25.03 9.24
C ARG A 23 -20.59 26.45 8.70
N ASN A 24 -21.07 27.47 9.41
CA ASN A 24 -20.87 28.88 9.03
C ASN A 24 -19.43 29.38 9.25
N MET A 25 -18.60 28.62 9.98
CA MET A 25 -17.16 28.86 10.18
C MET A 25 -16.31 27.87 9.34
N GLN A 26 -16.85 27.41 8.20
CA GLN A 26 -16.34 26.27 7.44
C GLN A 26 -14.85 26.36 7.08
N GLU A 27 -14.39 27.51 6.60
CA GLU A 27 -13.01 27.67 6.12
C GLU A 27 -11.97 27.51 7.25
N ASP A 28 -12.22 28.10 8.41
CA ASP A 28 -11.31 27.99 9.56
C ASP A 28 -11.30 26.57 10.14
N VAL A 29 -12.45 25.91 10.14
CA VAL A 29 -12.57 24.52 10.61
C VAL A 29 -11.93 23.54 9.63
N GLU A 30 -12.11 23.74 8.33
CA GLU A 30 -11.48 22.93 7.29
C GLU A 30 -9.95 23.04 7.35
N LYS A 31 -9.42 24.26 7.51
CA LYS A 31 -7.98 24.49 7.64
C LYS A 31 -7.40 23.85 8.90
N ASN A 32 -8.09 23.95 10.04
CA ASN A 32 -7.68 23.31 11.29
C ASN A 32 -7.77 21.78 11.20
N MET A 33 -8.83 21.22 10.61
CA MET A 33 -8.98 19.79 10.36
C MET A 33 -7.87 19.26 9.46
N ARG A 34 -7.55 19.97 8.38
CA ARG A 34 -6.45 19.61 7.48
C ARG A 34 -5.12 19.56 8.20
N GLY A 35 -4.80 20.57 9.02
CA GLY A 35 -3.57 20.57 9.83
C GLY A 35 -3.52 19.43 10.86
N LEU A 36 -4.65 19.09 11.47
CA LEU A 36 -4.75 17.93 12.38
C LEU A 36 -4.59 16.60 11.66
N LEU A 37 -5.15 16.45 10.46
CA LEU A 37 -5.00 15.25 9.63
C LEU A 37 -3.55 15.11 9.14
N GLU A 38 -2.97 16.18 8.59
CA GLU A 38 -1.57 16.18 8.16
C GLU A 38 -0.62 15.86 9.32
N GLY A 39 -0.83 16.46 10.50
CA GLY A 39 -0.06 16.15 11.71
C GLY A 39 -0.31 14.73 12.26
N GLY A 40 -1.52 14.19 12.08
CA GLY A 40 -1.86 12.82 12.44
C GLY A 40 -1.19 11.78 11.53
N LEU A 41 -1.24 12.01 10.22
CA LEU A 41 -0.56 11.17 9.23
C LEU A 41 0.96 11.22 9.40
N GLN A 42 1.55 12.37 9.74
CA GLN A 42 2.99 12.46 10.05
C GLN A 42 3.41 11.65 11.29
N LYS A 43 2.51 11.48 12.26
CA LYS A 43 2.76 10.67 13.46
C LYS A 43 2.55 9.17 13.22
N MET A 44 1.90 8.79 12.12
CA MET A 44 1.91 7.40 11.68
C MET A 44 3.27 7.12 11.04
N ASN A 45 3.89 5.97 11.35
CA ASN A 45 5.14 5.53 10.73
C ASN A 45 4.93 5.15 9.26
N LEU A 46 4.50 6.11 8.44
CA LEU A 46 4.19 5.94 7.04
C LEU A 46 5.49 5.87 6.25
N VAL A 47 5.58 4.88 5.37
CA VAL A 47 6.61 4.86 4.32
C VAL A 47 6.20 5.82 3.21
N THR A 48 7.19 6.45 2.58
CA THR A 48 6.92 7.28 1.42
C THR A 48 6.36 6.44 0.29
N ARG A 49 5.64 7.10 -0.63
CA ARG A 49 5.08 6.44 -1.81
C ARG A 49 6.17 5.74 -2.64
N GLU A 50 7.32 6.38 -2.78
CA GLU A 50 8.47 5.85 -3.51
C GLU A 50 9.04 4.60 -2.85
N GLU A 51 9.24 4.61 -1.52
CA GLU A 51 9.69 3.44 -0.78
C GLU A 51 8.71 2.27 -0.89
N PHE A 52 7.39 2.53 -0.84
CA PHE A 52 6.39 1.50 -1.05
C PHE A 52 6.48 0.86 -2.44
N ASP A 53 6.62 1.68 -3.48
CA ASP A 53 6.72 1.20 -4.86
C ASP A 53 8.01 0.39 -5.06
N ILE A 54 9.14 0.81 -4.44
CA ILE A 54 10.40 0.05 -4.45
C ILE A 54 10.23 -1.32 -3.79
N GLN A 55 9.65 -1.38 -2.58
CA GLN A 55 9.45 -2.64 -1.86
C GLN A 55 8.51 -3.58 -2.62
N SER A 56 7.48 -3.02 -3.27
CA SER A 56 6.58 -3.79 -4.13
C SER A 56 7.30 -4.41 -5.33
N ALA A 57 8.22 -3.66 -5.96
CA ALA A 57 9.03 -4.17 -7.06
C ALA A 57 10.00 -5.27 -6.59
N VAL A 58 10.61 -5.12 -5.41
CA VAL A 58 11.46 -6.16 -4.81
C VAL A 58 10.63 -7.43 -4.56
N LEU A 59 9.44 -7.31 -3.97
CA LEU A 59 8.54 -8.43 -3.73
C LEU A 59 8.15 -9.15 -5.02
N LEU A 60 7.80 -8.40 -6.07
CA LEU A 60 7.49 -8.97 -7.38
C LEU A 60 8.66 -9.81 -7.90
N ARG A 61 9.87 -9.25 -7.89
CA ARG A 61 11.09 -9.96 -8.33
C ARG A 61 11.39 -11.19 -7.48
N THR A 62 11.10 -11.16 -6.18
CA THR A 62 11.28 -12.34 -5.33
C THR A 62 10.29 -13.45 -5.66
N ARG A 63 9.03 -13.11 -6.00
CA ARG A 63 8.04 -14.10 -6.46
C ARG A 63 8.47 -14.77 -7.77
N GLU A 64 8.91 -13.98 -8.74
CA GLU A 64 9.40 -14.51 -10.02
C GLU A 64 10.60 -15.47 -9.82
N LYS A 65 11.53 -15.10 -8.94
CA LYS A 65 12.67 -15.97 -8.60
C LYS A 65 12.23 -17.24 -7.87
N LEU A 66 11.24 -17.14 -6.98
CA LEU A 66 10.70 -18.28 -6.25
C LEU A 66 10.07 -19.28 -7.22
N GLU A 67 9.19 -18.80 -8.11
CA GLU A 67 8.55 -19.63 -9.15
C GLU A 67 9.58 -20.33 -10.05
N ALA A 68 10.64 -19.62 -10.46
CA ALA A 68 11.71 -20.20 -11.26
C ALA A 68 12.48 -21.31 -10.50
N LEU A 69 12.72 -21.12 -9.21
CA LEU A 69 13.37 -22.13 -8.37
C LEU A 69 12.46 -23.34 -8.13
N GLU A 70 11.17 -23.12 -7.87
CA GLU A 70 10.18 -24.20 -7.73
C GLU A 70 10.10 -25.05 -9.00
N LYS A 71 10.08 -24.41 -10.18
CA LYS A 71 10.10 -25.14 -11.46
C LYS A 71 11.37 -25.98 -11.62
N ARG A 72 12.53 -25.39 -11.32
CA ARG A 72 13.81 -26.10 -11.41
C ARG A 72 13.87 -27.27 -10.43
N LEU A 73 13.31 -27.12 -9.23
CA LEU A 73 13.23 -28.19 -8.24
C LEU A 73 12.36 -29.33 -8.75
N ALA A 74 11.17 -29.03 -9.30
CA ALA A 74 10.27 -30.04 -9.87
C ALA A 74 10.93 -30.81 -11.03
N GLU A 75 11.68 -30.13 -11.90
CA GLU A 75 12.44 -30.77 -12.98
C GLU A 75 13.50 -31.74 -12.43
N LEU A 76 14.22 -31.35 -11.38
CA LEU A 76 15.23 -32.19 -10.74
C LEU A 76 14.62 -33.38 -10.00
N GLU A 77 13.53 -33.18 -9.27
CA GLU A 77 12.79 -34.24 -8.59
C GLU A 77 12.23 -35.27 -9.59
N ALA A 78 11.72 -34.81 -10.74
CA ALA A 78 11.27 -35.69 -11.82
C ALA A 78 12.42 -36.51 -12.41
N GLN A 79 13.58 -35.90 -12.67
CA GLN A 79 14.76 -36.61 -13.15
C GLN A 79 15.26 -37.65 -12.15
N GLN A 80 15.29 -37.30 -10.85
CA GLN A 80 15.69 -38.23 -9.79
C GLN A 80 14.74 -39.42 -9.70
N SER A 81 13.44 -39.19 -9.80
CA SER A 81 12.41 -40.25 -9.82
C SER A 81 12.59 -41.18 -11.02
N GLN A 82 12.91 -40.64 -12.20
CA GLN A 82 13.18 -41.43 -13.41
C GLN A 82 14.44 -42.30 -13.28
N MET A 83 15.51 -41.78 -12.67
CA MET A 83 16.73 -42.55 -12.42
C MET A 83 16.51 -43.70 -11.42
N GLN A 84 15.63 -43.51 -10.43
CA GLN A 84 15.29 -44.54 -9.45
C GLN A 84 14.36 -45.63 -10.01
N ALA A 85 13.50 -45.30 -10.98
CA ALA A 85 12.60 -46.27 -11.61
C ALA A 85 13.27 -47.11 -12.72
N GLY A 86 14.44 -46.68 -13.22
CA GLY A 86 15.24 -47.39 -14.22
C GLY A 86 16.33 -48.29 -13.65
N ALA A 87 16.50 -48.33 -12.32
CA ALA A 87 17.43 -49.20 -11.59
C ALA A 87 16.67 -50.35 -10.91
#